data_AF-A0A0J1K1Z8-F1
#
_entry.id   AF-A0A0J1K1Z8-F1
#
_cell.length_a   1.000
_cell.length_b   1.000
_cell.length_c   1.000
_cell.angle_alpha   90.00
_cell.angle_beta   90.00
_cell.angle_gamma   90.00
#
_symmetry.space_group_name_H-M   'P 1'
#
loop_
_entity.id
_entity.type
_entity.pdbx_description
1 polymer ?
#
loop_
_entity_poly.entity_id
_entity_poly.type
_entity_poly.pdbx_seq_one_letter_code
_entity_poly.pdbx_strand_id
1 'polypeptide(L)'
;MTQSQTVSHTFNDPVTIHDYQLPVYPEGQKLLTNYRQRRNEELWFWSELDNTTFQRGENLIVQVVSKKPLEQPPSLFAFAMPSNPGERKYNAVGPYQRWVNVMPNGDRCVYAQQHTRKMEQWLSIFIHYCAPENRHSLTWLDELKPSFYLEDFPS
;
A
#
# COMPACT_ATOMS: atom_id res chain seq x y z
N MET A 1 -28.14 27.44 -18.70
CA MET A 1 -28.38 26.03 -18.32
C MET A 1 -27.04 25.32 -18.37
N THR A 2 -26.39 25.12 -17.23
CA THR A 2 -25.12 24.40 -17.11
C THR A 2 -25.42 22.91 -17.07
N GLN A 3 -25.05 22.18 -18.12
CA GLN A 3 -25.13 20.72 -18.13
C GLN A 3 -24.09 20.18 -17.15
N SER A 4 -24.55 19.70 -15.99
CA SER A 4 -23.74 18.86 -15.11
C SER A 4 -23.48 17.54 -15.84
N GLN A 5 -22.25 17.36 -16.33
CA GLN A 5 -21.83 16.06 -16.85
C GLN A 5 -21.82 15.07 -15.69
N THR A 6 -22.64 14.03 -15.79
CA THR A 6 -22.62 12.90 -14.87
C THR A 6 -21.30 12.15 -15.08
N VAL A 7 -20.34 12.33 -14.16
CA VAL A 7 -19.13 11.50 -14.14
C VAL A 7 -19.56 10.08 -13.79
N SER A 8 -19.62 9.20 -14.79
CA SER A 8 -19.86 7.78 -14.56
C SER A 8 -18.62 7.19 -13.90
N HIS A 9 -18.74 6.87 -12.62
CA HIS A 9 -17.71 6.12 -11.93
C HIS A 9 -17.89 4.63 -12.21
N THR A 10 -16.86 3.99 -12.75
CA THR A 10 -16.81 2.53 -12.88
C THR A 10 -16.03 1.96 -11.69
N PHE A 11 -16.75 1.21 -10.86
CA PHE A 11 -16.21 0.50 -9.72
C PHE A 11 -16.59 -0.97 -9.88
N ASN A 12 -15.60 -1.85 -10.00
CA ASN A 12 -15.84 -3.29 -9.90
C ASN A 12 -15.68 -3.72 -8.44
N ASP A 13 -16.31 -4.82 -8.05
CA ASP A 13 -16.07 -5.39 -6.72
C ASP A 13 -14.61 -5.85 -6.57
N PRO A 14 -14.05 -5.80 -5.35
CA PRO A 14 -12.76 -6.40 -5.04
C PRO A 14 -12.74 -7.90 -5.38
N VAL A 15 -11.68 -8.35 -6.04
CA VAL A 15 -11.45 -9.77 -6.32
C VAL A 15 -10.25 -10.25 -5.52
N THR A 16 -10.38 -11.38 -4.83
CA THR A 16 -9.25 -12.04 -4.16
C THR A 16 -8.22 -12.51 -5.17
N ILE A 17 -6.95 -12.26 -4.92
CA ILE A 17 -5.83 -12.63 -5.79
C ILE A 17 -4.76 -13.40 -5.01
N HIS A 18 -3.87 -14.08 -5.73
CA HIS A 18 -2.69 -14.68 -5.16
C HIS A 18 -1.54 -13.67 -5.00
N ASP A 19 -0.61 -13.97 -4.10
CA ASP A 19 0.59 -13.17 -3.79
C ASP A 19 1.38 -12.75 -5.04
N TYR A 20 1.56 -13.66 -6.01
CA TYR A 20 2.33 -13.42 -7.22
C TYR A 20 1.69 -12.40 -8.18
N GLN A 21 0.41 -12.03 -7.94
CA GLN A 21 -0.33 -11.06 -8.74
C GLN A 21 -0.22 -9.63 -8.18
N LEU A 22 0.38 -9.46 -7.00
CA LEU A 22 0.66 -8.14 -6.42
C LEU A 22 1.78 -7.43 -7.21
N PRO A 23 1.76 -6.10 -7.39
CA PRO A 23 2.87 -5.37 -7.99
C PRO A 23 4.18 -5.48 -7.18
N VAL A 24 4.07 -5.44 -5.86
CA VAL A 24 5.16 -5.62 -4.90
C VAL A 24 4.78 -6.66 -3.88
N TYR A 25 5.72 -7.58 -3.65
CA TYR A 25 5.58 -8.68 -2.73
C TYR A 25 6.40 -8.45 -1.45
N PRO A 26 5.77 -8.48 -0.26
CA PRO A 26 6.46 -8.38 1.02
C PRO A 26 6.99 -9.75 1.46
N GLU A 27 8.15 -10.13 0.94
CA GLU A 27 8.78 -11.39 1.32
C GLU A 27 9.03 -11.46 2.84
N GLY A 28 8.81 -12.64 3.42
CA GLY A 28 8.99 -12.85 4.87
C GLY A 28 7.84 -12.34 5.75
N GLN A 29 6.87 -11.62 5.20
CA GLN A 29 5.69 -11.17 5.93
C GLN A 29 4.47 -12.05 5.62
N LYS A 30 3.77 -12.51 6.66
CA LYS A 30 2.55 -13.31 6.50
C LYS A 30 1.39 -12.41 6.04
N LEU A 31 0.88 -12.70 4.84
CA LEU A 31 -0.34 -12.11 4.29
C LEU A 31 -1.55 -12.99 4.69
N LEU A 32 -2.63 -12.36 5.11
CA LEU A 32 -3.91 -13.05 5.38
C LEU A 32 -4.68 -13.27 4.08
N THR A 33 -4.75 -12.23 3.24
CA THR A 33 -5.47 -12.22 1.98
C THR A 33 -5.01 -11.03 1.12
N ASN A 34 -5.21 -11.12 -0.18
CA ASN A 34 -4.91 -10.05 -1.13
C ASN A 34 -6.09 -9.78 -2.03
N TYR A 35 -6.25 -8.53 -2.43
CA TYR A 35 -7.33 -8.09 -3.27
C TYR A 35 -6.83 -7.25 -4.43
N ARG A 36 -7.59 -7.25 -5.52
CA ARG A 36 -7.46 -6.37 -6.68
C ARG A 36 -8.79 -5.70 -6.98
N GLN A 37 -8.75 -4.41 -7.30
CA GLN A 37 -9.92 -3.66 -7.73
C GLN A 37 -9.56 -2.65 -8.80
N ARG A 38 -10.32 -2.62 -9.90
CA ARG A 38 -10.24 -1.52 -10.89
C ARG A 38 -11.20 -0.42 -10.47
N ARG A 39 -10.69 0.81 -10.39
CA ARG A 39 -11.45 1.99 -9.97
C ARG A 39 -11.15 3.15 -10.92
N ASN A 40 -12.10 3.47 -11.79
CA ASN A 40 -11.88 4.42 -12.90
C ASN A 40 -10.63 4.01 -13.73
N GLU A 41 -9.65 4.90 -13.84
CA GLU A 41 -8.37 4.68 -14.54
C GLU A 41 -7.27 4.08 -13.65
N GLU A 42 -7.57 3.75 -12.40
CA GLU A 42 -6.60 3.21 -11.44
C GLU A 42 -6.82 1.72 -11.20
N LEU A 43 -5.73 1.03 -10.88
CA LEU A 43 -5.76 -0.35 -10.41
C LEU A 43 -5.19 -0.42 -9.00
N TRP A 44 -6.01 -0.89 -8.09
CA TRP A 44 -5.73 -0.93 -6.67
C TRP A 44 -5.49 -2.37 -6.25
N PHE A 45 -4.51 -2.54 -5.38
CA PHE A 45 -4.21 -3.79 -4.72
C PHE A 45 -4.08 -3.52 -3.24
N TRP A 46 -4.55 -4.43 -2.41
CA TRP A 46 -4.21 -4.38 -0.99
C TRP A 46 -4.06 -5.77 -0.41
N SER A 47 -3.17 -5.86 0.57
CA SER A 47 -2.87 -7.06 1.32
C SER A 47 -3.20 -6.80 2.78
N GLU A 48 -4.00 -7.69 3.36
CA GLU A 48 -4.25 -7.70 4.80
C GLU A 48 -3.12 -8.46 5.50
N LEU A 49 -2.59 -7.84 6.55
CA LEU A 49 -1.55 -8.40 7.39
C LEU A 49 -2.14 -8.81 8.73
N ASP A 50 -1.54 -9.80 9.37
CA ASP A 50 -1.90 -10.17 10.74
C ASP A 50 -1.75 -8.96 11.67
N ASN A 51 -2.80 -8.65 12.43
CA ASN A 51 -2.78 -7.62 13.46
C ASN A 51 -3.03 -8.27 14.82
N THR A 52 -1.93 -8.51 15.53
CA THR A 52 -1.96 -9.06 16.89
C THR A 52 -2.01 -7.98 17.96
N THR A 53 -2.10 -6.71 17.56
CA THR A 53 -2.22 -5.57 18.46
C THR A 53 -3.67 -5.10 18.53
N PHE A 54 -4.04 -4.46 19.64
CA PHE A 54 -5.33 -3.77 19.76
C PHE A 54 -5.25 -2.31 19.26
N GLN A 55 -4.24 -1.97 18.46
CA GLN A 55 -4.07 -0.63 17.93
C GLN A 55 -5.12 -0.32 16.86
N ARG A 56 -5.46 0.97 16.76
CA ARG A 56 -6.47 1.43 15.82
C ARG A 56 -5.96 1.34 14.38
N GLY A 57 -6.79 0.79 13.50
CA GLY A 57 -6.51 0.65 12.08
C GLY A 57 -6.10 -0.78 11.72
N GLU A 58 -6.22 -1.10 10.44
CA GLU A 58 -5.85 -2.41 9.92
C GLU A 58 -4.37 -2.41 9.54
N ASN A 59 -3.71 -3.56 9.74
CA ASN A 59 -2.38 -3.74 9.19
C ASN A 59 -2.54 -4.07 7.70
N LEU A 60 -2.10 -3.15 6.85
CA LEU A 60 -2.39 -3.16 5.42
C LEU A 60 -1.17 -2.74 4.61
N ILE A 61 -1.06 -3.32 3.42
CA ILE A 61 -0.24 -2.81 2.33
C ILE A 61 -1.20 -2.42 1.22
N VAL A 62 -1.17 -1.17 0.78
CA VAL A 62 -1.99 -0.64 -0.30
C VAL A 62 -1.08 -0.24 -1.44
N GLN A 63 -1.39 -0.71 -2.65
CA GLN A 63 -0.59 -0.47 -3.84
C GLN A 63 -1.52 0.06 -4.95
N VAL A 64 -1.22 1.23 -5.48
CA VAL A 64 -2.05 1.90 -6.49
C VAL A 64 -1.24 2.16 -7.74
N VAL A 65 -1.69 1.59 -8.85
CA VAL A 65 -1.19 1.90 -10.19
C VAL A 65 -2.05 3.01 -10.79
N SER A 66 -1.42 4.14 -11.13
CA SER A 66 -2.10 5.33 -11.62
C SER A 66 -1.18 6.17 -12.54
N LYS A 67 -1.71 7.25 -13.13
CA LYS A 67 -0.95 8.15 -14.02
C LYS A 67 -0.01 9.11 -13.26
N LYS A 68 -0.16 9.24 -11.94
CA LYS A 68 0.61 10.18 -11.09
C LYS A 68 0.86 9.58 -9.71
N PRO A 69 1.98 9.90 -9.03
CA PRO A 69 2.20 9.42 -7.69
C PRO A 69 1.14 9.97 -6.72
N LEU A 70 0.71 9.15 -5.77
CA LEU A 70 -0.26 9.53 -4.75
C LEU A 70 0.46 9.87 -3.44
N GLU A 71 0.13 11.00 -2.83
CA GLU A 71 0.72 11.40 -1.55
C GLU A 71 0.05 10.72 -0.35
N GLN A 72 -1.19 10.26 -0.50
CA GLN A 72 -1.99 9.61 0.52
C GLN A 72 -2.63 8.33 -0.04
N PRO A 73 -2.83 7.29 0.79
CA PRO A 73 -3.61 6.14 0.38
C PRO A 73 -5.06 6.57 0.05
N PRO A 74 -5.78 5.83 -0.79
CA PRO A 74 -7.19 6.08 -1.01
C PRO A 74 -8.00 6.11 0.29
N SER A 75 -8.93 7.07 0.41
CA SER A 75 -9.63 7.38 1.66
C SER A 75 -10.52 6.26 2.23
N LEU A 76 -10.75 5.18 1.48
CA LEU A 76 -11.48 4.02 1.98
C LEU A 76 -10.63 3.20 2.97
N PHE A 77 -9.31 3.29 2.88
CA PHE A 77 -8.40 2.62 3.79
C PHE A 77 -8.25 3.49 5.02
N ALA A 78 -8.43 2.92 6.21
CA ALA A 78 -8.55 3.66 7.46
C ALA A 78 -7.18 4.13 8.04
N PHE A 79 -6.29 4.66 7.20
CA PHE A 79 -5.01 5.24 7.62
C PHE A 79 -4.56 6.39 6.68
N ALA A 80 -3.65 7.23 7.17
CA ALA A 80 -3.08 8.35 6.43
C ALA A 80 -1.56 8.42 6.65
N MET A 81 -0.83 8.92 5.66
CA MET A 81 0.60 9.18 5.79
C MET A 81 0.83 10.45 6.62
N PRO A 82 1.76 10.43 7.58
CA PRO A 82 2.14 11.62 8.33
C PRO A 82 2.66 12.74 7.39
N SER A 83 2.38 14.00 7.74
CA SER A 83 2.77 15.16 6.93
C SER A 83 4.22 15.60 7.15
N ASN A 84 4.83 15.21 8.27
CA ASN A 84 6.23 15.49 8.55
C ASN A 84 7.14 14.56 7.73
N PRO A 85 8.37 14.96 7.36
CA PRO A 85 9.30 14.08 6.66
C PRO A 85 9.61 12.81 7.46
N GLY A 86 9.46 11.64 6.83
CA GLY A 86 9.84 10.35 7.41
C GLY A 86 11.33 10.05 7.23
N GLU A 87 11.80 9.01 7.94
CA GLU A 87 13.14 8.44 7.76
C GLU A 87 13.25 7.87 6.33
N ARG A 88 14.32 8.25 5.62
CA ARG A 88 14.58 7.74 4.27
C ARG A 88 15.33 6.41 4.33
N LYS A 89 14.82 5.42 3.60
CA LYS A 89 15.36 4.07 3.47
C LYS A 89 15.32 3.62 1.99
N TYR A 90 15.84 2.43 1.71
CA TYR A 90 15.92 1.87 0.37
C TYR A 90 15.65 0.37 0.43
N ASN A 91 14.95 -0.15 -0.59
CA ASN A 91 14.75 -1.58 -0.84
C ASN A 91 14.89 -1.85 -2.35
N ALA A 92 14.62 -3.08 -2.80
CA ALA A 92 14.76 -3.46 -4.21
C ALA A 92 13.75 -2.76 -5.15
N VAL A 93 12.66 -2.20 -4.61
CA VAL A 93 11.67 -1.41 -5.37
C VAL A 93 12.15 0.04 -5.58
N GLY A 94 12.95 0.57 -4.65
CA GLY A 94 13.49 1.94 -4.70
C GLY A 94 13.62 2.62 -3.33
N PRO A 95 13.80 3.96 -3.30
CA PRO A 95 13.75 4.73 -2.07
C PRO A 95 12.34 4.73 -1.46
N TYR A 96 12.25 4.73 -0.13
CA TYR A 96 11.00 4.89 0.59
C TYR A 96 11.16 5.75 1.84
N GLN A 97 10.06 6.30 2.33
CA GLN A 97 9.99 6.97 3.63
C GLN A 97 9.25 6.11 4.63
N ARG A 98 9.69 6.13 5.88
CA ARG A 98 8.99 5.47 6.99
C ARG A 98 8.88 6.35 8.22
N TRP A 99 7.82 6.12 8.98
CA TRP A 99 7.54 6.72 10.27
C TRP A 99 7.29 5.62 11.27
N VAL A 100 7.91 5.69 12.44
CA VAL A 100 7.75 4.71 13.51
C VAL A 100 7.21 5.42 14.74
N ASN A 101 6.04 5.02 15.19
CA ASN A 101 5.40 5.53 16.40
C ASN A 101 5.43 4.43 17.47
N VAL A 102 5.98 4.73 18.63
CA VAL A 102 5.95 3.84 19.79
C VAL A 102 4.77 4.23 20.67
N MET A 103 3.86 3.28 20.88
CA MET A 103 2.66 3.46 21.68
C MET A 103 2.96 3.30 23.18
N PRO A 104 2.12 3.86 24.08
CA PRO A 104 2.36 3.78 25.52
C PRO A 104 2.47 2.35 26.09
N ASN A 105 1.85 1.38 25.43
CA ASN A 105 1.90 -0.03 25.81
C ASN A 105 3.10 -0.79 25.23
N GLY A 106 4.02 -0.09 24.55
CA GLY A 106 5.20 -0.67 23.91
C GLY A 106 4.98 -1.16 22.48
N ASP A 107 3.73 -1.25 22.01
CA ASP A 107 3.46 -1.56 20.60
C ASP A 107 4.09 -0.50 19.71
N ARG A 108 4.47 -0.91 18.51
CA ARG A 108 5.06 0.01 17.54
C ARG A 108 4.25 -0.07 16.25
N CYS A 109 3.88 1.10 15.76
CA CYS A 109 3.14 1.28 14.52
C CYS A 109 4.03 1.97 13.49
N VAL A 110 4.06 1.42 12.29
CA VAL A 110 4.85 1.92 11.18
C VAL A 110 3.94 2.35 10.05
N TYR A 111 4.27 3.51 9.51
CA TYR A 111 3.77 3.99 8.24
C TYR A 111 4.93 3.97 7.26
N ALA A 112 4.71 3.50 6.03
CA ALA A 112 5.70 3.62 4.97
C ALA A 112 5.05 4.07 3.67
N GLN A 113 5.80 4.88 2.92
CA GLN A 113 5.40 5.39 1.62
C GLN A 113 6.53 5.19 0.62
N GLN A 114 6.19 4.67 -0.55
CA GLN A 114 7.12 4.46 -1.64
C GLN A 114 6.45 4.75 -2.98
N HIS A 115 7.20 5.34 -3.89
CA HIS A 115 6.78 5.57 -5.27
C HIS A 115 7.81 5.02 -6.23
N THR A 116 7.35 4.30 -7.23
CA THR A 116 8.18 3.89 -8.36
C THR A 116 7.43 4.10 -9.66
N ARG A 117 8.15 4.30 -10.75
CA ARG A 117 7.57 4.56 -12.08
C ARG A 117 8.03 3.48 -13.04
N LYS A 118 7.10 2.96 -13.84
CA LYS A 118 7.40 2.09 -14.97
C LYS A 118 6.58 2.57 -16.16
N MET A 119 7.26 2.92 -17.26
CA MET A 119 6.66 3.56 -18.43
C MET A 119 5.90 4.84 -18.04
N GLU A 120 4.63 4.98 -18.45
CA GLU A 120 3.77 6.14 -18.13
C GLU A 120 2.90 5.93 -16.88
N GLN A 121 3.20 4.91 -16.07
CA GLN A 121 2.45 4.59 -14.86
C GLN A 121 3.33 4.70 -13.61
N TRP A 122 2.70 5.20 -12.55
CA TRP A 122 3.24 5.25 -11.20
C TRP A 122 2.62 4.15 -10.35
N LEU A 123 3.47 3.50 -9.58
CA LEU A 123 3.08 2.62 -8.49
C LEU A 123 3.31 3.37 -7.18
N SER A 124 2.23 3.63 -6.46
CA SER A 124 2.26 4.23 -5.11
C SER A 124 1.99 3.14 -4.09
N ILE A 125 2.88 2.95 -3.13
CA ILE A 125 2.80 1.92 -2.10
C ILE A 125 2.68 2.62 -0.75
N PHE A 126 1.70 2.20 0.04
CA PHE A 126 1.42 2.70 1.38
C PHE A 126 1.29 1.52 2.33
N ILE A 127 1.94 1.61 3.47
CA ILE A 127 1.94 0.54 4.47
C ILE A 127 1.52 1.13 5.80
N HIS A 128 0.63 0.44 6.50
CA HIS A 128 0.36 0.63 7.91
C HIS A 128 0.55 -0.72 8.61
N TYR A 129 1.41 -0.76 9.62
CA TYR A 129 1.72 -2.00 10.32
C TYR A 129 2.00 -1.75 11.80
N CYS A 130 1.15 -2.27 12.67
CA CYS A 130 1.34 -2.28 14.11
C CYS A 130 1.69 -3.69 14.59
N ALA A 131 2.76 -3.80 15.40
CA ALA A 131 3.15 -5.06 16.03
C ALA A 131 3.60 -4.84 17.48
N PRO A 132 3.45 -5.87 18.35
CA PRO A 132 4.02 -5.83 19.68
C PRO A 132 5.54 -5.72 19.64
N GLU A 133 6.15 -5.13 20.67
CA GLU A 133 7.58 -4.84 20.73
C GLU A 133 8.47 -6.05 20.38
N ASN A 134 8.10 -7.24 20.88
CA ASN A 134 8.86 -8.48 20.70
C ASN A 134 8.75 -9.08 19.29
N ARG A 135 7.88 -8.56 18.43
CA ARG A 135 7.66 -9.04 17.05
C ARG A 135 7.89 -7.95 16.01
N HIS A 136 8.42 -6.80 16.42
CA HIS A 136 8.55 -5.64 15.56
C HIS A 136 9.84 -5.64 14.74
N SER A 137 10.08 -6.71 13.98
CA SER A 137 11.09 -6.67 12.91
C SER A 137 10.52 -5.91 11.72
N LEU A 138 11.19 -4.83 11.32
CA LEU A 138 10.85 -4.06 10.11
C LEU A 138 11.69 -4.45 8.90
N THR A 139 12.52 -5.50 9.02
CA THR A 139 13.43 -5.94 7.96
C THR A 139 12.69 -6.28 6.67
N TRP A 140 11.45 -6.79 6.77
CA TRP A 140 10.63 -7.10 5.61
C TRP A 140 10.30 -5.87 4.74
N LEU A 141 10.30 -4.64 5.30
CA LEU A 141 10.15 -3.40 4.53
C LEU A 141 11.38 -3.11 3.65
N ASP A 142 12.56 -3.53 4.12
CA ASP A 142 13.82 -3.42 3.39
C ASP A 142 13.96 -4.54 2.33
N GLU A 143 13.13 -5.59 2.44
CA GLU A 143 13.14 -6.79 1.59
C GLU A 143 11.97 -6.82 0.58
N LEU A 144 11.22 -5.72 0.43
CA LEU A 144 10.16 -5.64 -0.59
C LEU A 144 10.72 -5.93 -1.98
N LYS A 145 10.09 -6.87 -2.70
CA LYS A 145 10.49 -7.27 -4.05
C LYS A 145 9.46 -6.84 -5.08
N PRO A 146 9.89 -6.31 -6.24
CA PRO A 146 8.97 -6.13 -7.35
C PRO A 146 8.52 -7.51 -7.85
N SER A 147 7.23 -7.66 -8.12
CA SER A 147 6.73 -8.82 -8.85
C SER A 147 6.78 -8.54 -10.35
N PHE A 148 6.82 -9.60 -11.15
CA PHE A 148 6.85 -9.51 -12.61
C PHE A 148 5.55 -8.97 -13.24
N TYR A 149 4.56 -8.56 -12.44
CA TYR A 149 3.26 -8.11 -12.91
C TYR A 149 3.15 -6.59 -13.09
N LEU A 150 3.25 -6.16 -14.35
CA LEU A 150 2.32 -5.18 -14.92
C LEU A 150 1.80 -5.87 -16.17
N GLU A 151 0.68 -6.60 -16.06
CA GLU A 151 -0.10 -6.99 -17.24
C GLU A 151 -0.18 -5.79 -18.18
N ASP A 152 0.15 -5.99 -19.45
CA ASP A 152 -0.08 -5.02 -20.51
C ASP A 152 -1.53 -4.54 -20.37
N PHE A 153 -1.73 -3.31 -19.92
CA PHE A 153 -3.06 -2.70 -19.94
C PHE A 153 -3.45 -2.57 -21.42
N PRO A 154 -4.49 -3.29 -21.89
CA PRO A 154 -4.99 -3.04 -23.22
C PRO A 154 -5.62 -1.65 -23.21
N SER A 155 -5.13 -0.81 -24.12
CA SER A 155 -5.75 0.45 -24.55
C SER A 155 -7.19 0.26 -25.00
#